data_AF-A0A8S9SN54-F1
#
_entry.id   AF-A0A8S9SN54-F1
#
_cell.length_a   1.000
_cell.length_b   1.000
_cell.length_c   1.000
_cell.angle_alpha   90.00
_cell.angle_beta   90.00
_cell.angle_gamma   90.00
#
_symmetry.space_group_name_H-M   'P 1'
#
loop_
_entity.id
_entity.type
_entity.pdbx_description
1 polymer ?
#
loop_
_entity_poly.entity_id
_entity_poly.type
_entity_poly.pdbx_seq_one_letter_code
_entity_poly.pdbx_strand_id
1 'polypeptide(L)'
;VPSNGGGDVLPAMRNVYDALRGANLQDRIKVSTAVDMTLIGNSFPPSAGEFRGDVRWYIDPIIGFLTSTNSVLLANIYPYFSYIGNPRDISLSYALFTSPNVIVWDGSRGYQNLFDALLDVVYSAVERSGGGSLPVVVSESGWPSNGGNAASFDNARAYYTNLAARVRENKGTPKRPGRGVETYLFAMFDENQKNPEIEKNFGLFFPNKQPKFPIAFAGVREGTAVE
;
A
#
# COMPACT_ATOMS: atom_id res chain seq x y z
N VAL A 1 4.08 16.81 5.72
CA VAL A 1 4.51 17.45 4.45
C VAL A 1 6.01 17.53 4.50
N PRO A 2 6.80 17.00 3.56
CA PRO A 2 8.19 17.42 3.52
C PRO A 2 8.21 18.85 3.00
N SER A 3 8.49 19.78 3.91
CA SER A 3 9.10 21.06 3.59
C SER A 3 10.21 20.83 2.55
N ASN A 4 10.09 21.55 1.42
CA ASN A 4 11.06 21.74 0.34
C ASN A 4 11.02 20.81 -0.90
N GLY A 5 10.14 19.81 -1.01
CA GLY A 5 10.09 18.93 -2.21
C GLY A 5 8.74 18.78 -2.91
N GLY A 6 7.62 19.10 -2.24
CA GLY A 6 6.28 18.86 -2.80
C GLY A 6 6.00 19.59 -4.11
N GLY A 7 6.56 20.80 -4.28
CA GLY A 7 6.42 21.59 -5.51
C GLY A 7 7.08 20.97 -6.74
N ASP A 8 8.08 20.10 -6.55
CA ASP A 8 8.92 19.58 -7.63
C ASP A 8 8.46 18.23 -8.16
N VAL A 9 7.61 17.51 -7.41
CA VAL A 9 7.15 16.15 -7.77
C VAL A 9 6.41 16.16 -9.09
N LEU A 10 5.39 17.01 -9.24
CA LEU A 10 4.58 17.04 -10.47
C LEU A 10 5.38 17.54 -11.69
N PRO A 11 6.20 18.60 -11.61
CA PRO A 11 7.13 18.95 -12.69
C PRO A 11 8.05 17.78 -13.10
N ALA A 12 8.63 17.06 -12.14
CA ALA A 12 9.48 15.91 -12.43
C ALA A 12 8.70 14.78 -13.13
N MET A 13 7.49 14.46 -12.65
CA MET A 13 6.63 13.46 -13.27
C MET A 13 6.28 13.81 -14.72
N ARG A 14 5.98 15.08 -15.02
CA ARG A 14 5.71 15.54 -16.39
C ARG A 14 6.94 15.37 -17.29
N ASN A 15 8.11 15.80 -16.82
CA ASN A 15 9.35 15.67 -17.59
C ASN A 15 9.70 14.20 -17.91
N VAL A 16 9.56 13.30 -16.93
CA VAL A 16 9.79 11.86 -17.14
C VAL A 16 8.77 11.28 -18.11
N TYR A 17 7.49 11.65 -17.99
CA TYR A 17 6.45 11.19 -18.90
C TYR A 17 6.70 11.67 -20.34
N ASP A 18 7.09 12.93 -20.52
CA ASP A 18 7.40 13.49 -21.84
C ASP A 18 8.62 12.81 -22.48
N ALA A 19 9.65 12.48 -21.69
CA ALA A 19 10.79 11.70 -22.16
C ALA A 19 10.38 10.27 -22.60
N LEU A 20 9.57 9.58 -21.78
CA LEU A 20 9.03 8.26 -22.13
C LEU A 20 8.15 8.32 -23.37
N ARG A 21 7.35 9.38 -23.52
CA ARG A 21 6.52 9.63 -24.70
C ARG A 21 7.38 9.88 -25.94
N GLY A 22 8.46 10.65 -25.82
CA GLY A 22 9.44 10.86 -26.90
C GLY A 22 10.09 9.55 -27.36
N ALA A 23 10.20 8.56 -26.47
CA ALA A 23 10.70 7.22 -26.76
C ALA A 23 9.60 6.19 -27.10
N ASN A 24 8.32 6.58 -27.13
CA ASN A 24 7.15 5.70 -27.31
C ASN A 24 7.04 4.57 -26.28
N LEU A 25 7.35 4.87 -25.01
CA LEU A 25 7.34 3.93 -23.87
C LEU A 25 6.24 4.23 -22.84
N GLN A 26 5.51 5.33 -22.97
CA GLN A 26 4.50 5.80 -22.00
C GLN A 26 3.36 4.80 -21.72
N ASP A 27 3.08 3.90 -22.68
CA ASP A 27 2.05 2.87 -22.52
C ASP A 27 2.57 1.60 -21.85
N ARG A 28 3.89 1.44 -21.78
CA ARG A 28 4.58 0.29 -21.15
C ARG A 28 5.17 0.64 -19.79
N ILE A 29 5.62 1.87 -19.60
CA ILE A 29 6.23 2.37 -18.36
C ILE A 29 5.38 3.52 -17.86
N LYS A 30 4.60 3.25 -16.81
CA LYS A 30 3.67 4.22 -16.24
C LYS A 30 4.37 5.09 -15.19
N VAL A 31 4.33 6.41 -15.39
CA VAL A 31 4.87 7.38 -14.42
C VAL A 31 3.90 7.53 -13.26
N SER A 32 4.39 7.32 -12.04
CA SER A 32 3.60 7.44 -10.82
C SER A 32 4.37 8.19 -9.73
N THR A 33 3.77 8.31 -8.55
CA THR A 33 4.42 8.70 -7.31
C THR A 33 3.87 7.82 -6.17
N ALA A 34 4.71 7.57 -5.16
CA ALA A 34 4.34 6.82 -3.98
C ALA A 34 3.93 7.77 -2.85
N VAL A 35 2.76 7.52 -2.26
CA VAL A 35 2.25 8.28 -1.11
C VAL A 35 2.08 7.38 0.09
N ASP A 36 2.15 7.96 1.28
CA ASP A 36 1.82 7.28 2.52
C ASP A 36 0.47 7.76 3.08
N MET A 37 0.01 7.07 4.13
CA MET A 37 -1.24 7.40 4.81
C MET A 37 -1.17 8.72 5.59
N THR A 38 0.00 9.36 5.70
CA THR A 38 0.09 10.69 6.31
C THR A 38 -0.54 11.77 5.44
N LEU A 39 -0.96 11.52 4.20
CA LEU A 39 -1.74 12.51 3.44
C LEU A 39 -3.24 12.50 3.80
N ILE A 40 -3.72 11.46 4.47
CA ILE A 40 -5.13 11.26 4.80
C ILE A 40 -5.52 12.10 6.03
N GLY A 41 -6.65 12.80 5.95
CA GLY A 41 -7.21 13.63 7.02
C GLY A 41 -8.38 12.98 7.75
N ASN A 42 -9.19 12.19 7.06
CA ASN A 42 -10.23 11.36 7.65
C ASN A 42 -10.14 9.96 7.07
N SER A 43 -10.26 8.93 7.91
CA SER A 43 -10.11 7.53 7.54
C SER A 43 -11.22 6.62 8.11
N PHE A 44 -12.20 7.17 8.84
CA PHE A 44 -13.26 6.37 9.44
C PHE A 44 -14.66 6.99 9.28
N PRO A 45 -15.65 6.22 8.77
CA PRO A 45 -15.49 4.90 8.14
C PRO A 45 -14.67 5.00 6.84
N PRO A 46 -14.25 3.89 6.20
CA PRO A 46 -13.42 3.95 5.00
C PRO A 46 -13.96 4.83 3.87
N SER A 47 -15.27 4.89 3.66
CA SER A 47 -15.90 5.80 2.69
C SER A 47 -15.75 7.28 3.00
N ALA A 48 -15.45 7.61 4.25
CA ALA A 48 -15.15 8.95 4.70
C ALA A 48 -13.72 9.40 4.33
N GLY A 49 -12.91 8.50 3.75
CA GLY A 49 -11.56 8.74 3.28
C GLY A 49 -11.41 10.05 2.50
N GLU A 50 -10.54 10.94 2.98
CA GLU A 50 -10.15 12.16 2.27
C GLU A 50 -8.73 12.59 2.59
N PHE A 51 -8.08 13.25 1.64
CA PHE A 51 -6.81 13.93 1.90
C PHE A 51 -7.03 15.13 2.83
N ARG A 52 -6.05 15.43 3.68
CA ARG A 52 -6.07 16.64 4.49
C ARG A 52 -6.14 17.89 3.60
N GLY A 53 -6.86 18.91 4.06
CA GLY A 53 -6.98 20.18 3.34
C GLY A 53 -5.64 20.84 3.02
N ASP A 54 -4.67 20.74 3.93
CA ASP A 54 -3.34 21.37 3.83
C ASP A 54 -2.41 20.70 2.80
N VAL A 55 -2.75 19.52 2.27
CA VAL A 55 -1.97 18.82 1.24
C VAL A 55 -2.66 18.78 -0.12
N ARG A 56 -3.91 19.26 -0.24
CA ARG A 56 -4.68 19.19 -1.49
C ARG A 56 -4.03 19.93 -2.65
N TRP A 57 -3.39 21.08 -2.38
CA TRP A 57 -2.64 21.84 -3.39
C TRP A 57 -1.54 21.01 -4.07
N TYR A 58 -1.00 20.01 -3.36
CA TYR A 58 0.04 19.11 -3.82
C TYR A 58 -0.55 17.86 -4.52
N ILE A 59 -1.49 17.18 -3.87
CA ILE A 59 -1.94 15.85 -4.33
C ILE A 59 -3.03 15.91 -5.43
N ASP A 60 -3.92 16.90 -5.40
CA ASP A 60 -5.00 17.01 -6.40
C ASP A 60 -4.46 17.16 -7.84
N PRO A 61 -3.47 18.02 -8.14
CA PRO A 61 -2.94 18.11 -9.51
C PRO A 61 -2.13 16.87 -9.93
N ILE A 62 -1.54 16.13 -8.97
CA ILE A 62 -0.90 14.84 -9.24
C ILE A 62 -1.95 13.80 -9.65
N ILE A 63 -3.06 13.70 -8.92
CA ILE A 63 -4.17 12.79 -9.26
C ILE A 63 -4.73 13.11 -10.65
N GLY A 64 -4.90 14.40 -10.96
CA GLY A 64 -5.31 14.85 -12.29
C GLY A 64 -4.35 14.39 -13.40
N PHE A 65 -3.03 14.52 -13.17
CA PHE A 65 -2.01 14.07 -14.11
C PHE A 65 -1.98 12.55 -14.29
N LEU A 66 -2.08 11.77 -13.20
CA LEU A 66 -2.11 10.31 -13.28
C LEU A 66 -3.35 9.82 -14.03
N THR A 67 -4.48 10.48 -13.83
CA THR A 67 -5.73 10.18 -14.52
C THR A 67 -5.62 10.50 -16.01
N SER A 68 -5.07 11.65 -16.39
CA SER A 68 -4.94 12.05 -17.81
C SER A 68 -3.92 11.23 -18.60
N THR A 69 -2.98 10.57 -17.92
CA THR A 69 -1.93 9.73 -18.51
C THR A 69 -2.23 8.23 -18.43
N ASN A 70 -3.43 7.85 -17.95
CA ASN A 70 -3.83 6.47 -17.73
C ASN A 70 -2.78 5.67 -16.93
N SER A 71 -2.33 6.29 -15.82
CA SER A 71 -1.36 5.73 -14.90
C SER A 71 -2.05 5.17 -13.64
N VAL A 72 -1.28 4.93 -12.58
CA VAL A 72 -1.75 4.44 -11.27
C VAL A 72 -1.21 5.35 -10.17
N LEU A 73 -1.82 5.32 -8.99
CA LEU A 73 -1.23 5.85 -7.77
C LEU A 73 -0.55 4.70 -7.00
N LEU A 74 0.70 4.92 -6.57
CA LEU A 74 1.37 4.00 -5.64
C LEU A 74 1.07 4.44 -4.20
N ALA A 75 0.66 3.52 -3.33
CA ALA A 75 0.34 3.79 -1.93
C ALA A 75 1.04 2.82 -0.98
N ASN A 76 1.72 3.37 0.03
CA ASN A 76 2.33 2.63 1.12
C ASN A 76 1.28 2.37 2.21
N ILE A 77 0.88 1.11 2.39
CA ILE A 77 -0.21 0.69 3.28
C ILE A 77 0.33 -0.23 4.36
N TYR A 78 0.32 0.25 5.61
CA TYR A 78 0.87 -0.48 6.76
C TYR A 78 -0.16 -0.61 7.89
N PRO A 79 -0.94 -1.72 7.94
CA PRO A 79 -1.79 -2.08 9.08
C PRO A 79 -1.04 -2.09 10.41
N TYR A 80 0.26 -2.45 10.40
CA TYR A 80 1.13 -2.41 11.57
C TYR A 80 1.12 -1.04 12.26
N PHE A 81 1.40 0.05 11.52
CA PHE A 81 1.49 1.39 12.09
C PHE A 81 0.14 1.89 12.60
N SER A 82 -0.96 1.56 11.91
CA SER A 82 -2.31 1.85 12.41
C SER A 82 -2.59 1.10 13.72
N TYR A 83 -2.27 -0.19 13.80
CA TYR A 83 -2.46 -0.98 15.00
C TYR A 83 -1.66 -0.43 16.19
N ILE A 84 -0.35 -0.20 16.06
CA ILE A 84 0.45 0.31 17.20
C ILE A 84 0.08 1.74 17.60
N GLY A 85 -0.49 2.52 16.67
CA GLY A 85 -0.97 3.87 16.94
C GLY A 85 -2.29 3.89 17.72
N ASN A 86 -3.12 2.85 17.59
CA ASN A 86 -4.37 2.72 18.35
C ASN A 86 -4.72 1.25 18.66
N PRO A 87 -3.94 0.56 19.51
CA PRO A 87 -4.17 -0.87 19.80
C PRO A 87 -5.40 -1.10 20.69
N ARG A 88 -5.97 -0.03 21.25
CA ARG A 88 -7.20 -0.08 22.06
C ARG A 88 -8.42 -0.36 21.18
N ASP A 89 -8.52 0.33 20.04
CA ASP A 89 -9.70 0.24 19.16
C ASP A 89 -9.43 -0.62 17.92
N ILE A 90 -8.16 -0.81 17.54
CA ILE A 90 -7.74 -1.68 16.45
C ILE A 90 -7.23 -2.99 17.05
N SER A 91 -8.01 -4.06 16.92
CA SER A 91 -7.58 -5.38 17.37
C SER A 91 -6.43 -5.93 16.51
N LEU A 92 -5.54 -6.70 17.14
CA LEU A 92 -4.44 -7.34 16.42
C LEU A 92 -4.97 -8.31 15.35
N SER A 93 -6.06 -9.02 15.63
CA SER A 93 -6.69 -9.93 14.65
C SER A 93 -7.23 -9.21 13.41
N TYR A 94 -7.71 -7.99 13.56
CA TYR A 94 -8.15 -7.15 12.43
C TYR A 94 -6.95 -6.74 11.56
N ALA A 95 -5.82 -6.41 12.19
CA ALA A 95 -4.59 -6.02 11.48
C ALA A 95 -3.85 -7.21 10.85
N LEU A 96 -4.00 -8.43 11.38
CA LEU A 96 -3.33 -9.65 10.91
C LEU A 96 -4.21 -10.55 10.01
N PHE A 97 -5.38 -10.09 9.56
CA PHE A 97 -6.32 -10.86 8.74
C PHE A 97 -6.87 -12.14 9.41
N THR A 98 -6.86 -12.21 10.75
CA THR A 98 -7.32 -13.39 11.51
C THR A 98 -8.67 -13.17 12.20
N SER A 99 -9.34 -12.05 11.94
CA SER A 99 -10.69 -11.82 12.46
C SER A 99 -11.68 -12.82 11.86
N PRO A 100 -12.45 -13.56 12.68
CA PRO A 100 -13.48 -14.47 12.17
C PRO A 100 -14.71 -13.71 11.63
N ASN A 101 -14.89 -12.44 12.01
CA ASN A 101 -16.07 -11.65 11.70
C ASN A 101 -15.70 -10.32 11.01
N VAL A 102 -16.67 -9.72 10.33
CA VAL A 102 -16.58 -8.33 9.89
C VAL A 102 -16.43 -7.43 11.12
N ILE A 103 -15.41 -6.55 11.11
CA ILE A 103 -15.10 -5.63 12.21
C ILE A 103 -15.73 -4.26 11.98
N VAL A 104 -15.73 -3.78 10.73
CA VAL A 104 -16.29 -2.47 10.37
C VAL A 104 -17.36 -2.66 9.29
N TRP A 105 -18.55 -2.13 9.56
CA TRP A 105 -19.59 -1.94 8.55
C TRP A 105 -19.65 -0.48 8.12
N ASP A 106 -19.52 -0.27 6.81
CA ASP A 106 -19.56 1.03 6.14
C ASP A 106 -20.64 1.01 5.05
N GLY A 107 -21.88 1.27 5.49
CA GLY A 107 -23.07 0.96 4.70
C GLY A 107 -23.13 -0.54 4.44
N SER A 108 -23.18 -0.94 3.16
CA SER A 108 -23.19 -2.34 2.74
C SER A 108 -21.81 -3.00 2.67
N ARG A 109 -20.72 -2.25 2.94
CA ARG A 109 -19.34 -2.77 2.86
C ARG A 109 -18.88 -3.27 4.21
N GLY A 110 -18.57 -4.55 4.29
CA GLY A 110 -17.99 -5.17 5.48
C GLY A 110 -16.47 -5.31 5.33
N TYR A 111 -15.72 -4.78 6.29
CA TYR A 111 -14.26 -4.94 6.38
C TYR A 111 -13.91 -5.93 7.49
N GLN A 112 -13.41 -7.09 7.08
CA GLN A 112 -12.91 -8.14 7.99
C GLN A 112 -11.43 -7.94 8.36
N ASN A 113 -10.68 -7.19 7.56
CA ASN A 113 -9.27 -6.90 7.79
C ASN A 113 -8.97 -5.41 7.58
N LEU A 114 -7.95 -4.92 8.29
CA LEU A 114 -7.57 -3.51 8.29
C LEU A 114 -6.95 -3.07 6.96
N PHE A 115 -6.25 -3.96 6.26
CA PHE A 115 -5.64 -3.66 4.96
C PHE A 115 -6.68 -3.19 3.93
N ASP A 116 -7.78 -3.93 3.79
CA ASP A 116 -8.88 -3.56 2.88
C ASP A 116 -9.51 -2.22 3.26
N ALA A 117 -9.68 -1.98 4.57
CA ALA A 117 -10.22 -0.72 5.05
C ALA A 117 -9.29 0.47 4.74
N LEU A 118 -7.98 0.33 4.98
CA LEU A 118 -7.00 1.38 4.68
C LEU A 118 -6.90 1.63 3.16
N LEU A 119 -6.97 0.59 2.35
CA LEU A 119 -6.97 0.75 0.89
C LEU A 119 -8.24 1.45 0.39
N ASP A 120 -9.40 1.14 0.96
CA ASP A 120 -10.66 1.82 0.60
C ASP A 120 -10.76 3.25 1.13
N VAL A 121 -10.01 3.59 2.19
CA VAL A 121 -9.75 4.98 2.59
C VAL A 121 -9.02 5.73 1.47
N VAL A 122 -7.95 5.14 0.91
CA VAL A 122 -7.20 5.76 -0.19
C VAL A 122 -8.07 5.91 -1.43
N TYR A 123 -8.83 4.88 -1.83
CA TYR A 123 -9.75 4.99 -2.96
C TYR A 123 -10.80 6.10 -2.76
N SER A 124 -11.35 6.23 -1.56
CA SER A 124 -12.33 7.28 -1.25
C SER A 124 -11.70 8.67 -1.31
N ALA A 125 -10.47 8.82 -0.83
CA ALA A 125 -9.74 10.09 -0.91
C ALA A 125 -9.42 10.47 -2.35
N VAL A 126 -8.94 9.52 -3.16
CA VAL A 126 -8.63 9.72 -4.59
C VAL A 126 -9.88 10.09 -5.38
N GLU A 127 -11.02 9.45 -5.13
CA GLU A 127 -12.31 9.80 -5.74
C GLU A 127 -12.73 11.25 -5.45
N ARG A 128 -12.56 11.72 -4.20
CA ARG A 128 -12.85 13.11 -3.80
C ARG A 128 -11.87 14.14 -4.38
N SER A 129 -10.78 13.69 -4.96
CA SER A 129 -9.84 14.51 -5.72
C SER A 129 -10.00 14.34 -7.24
N GLY A 130 -11.13 13.76 -7.69
CA GLY A 130 -11.46 13.61 -9.10
C GLY A 130 -10.85 12.39 -9.79
N GLY A 131 -10.11 11.54 -9.06
CA GLY A 131 -9.44 10.36 -9.57
C GLY A 131 -10.30 9.08 -9.55
N GLY A 132 -11.62 9.17 -9.73
CA GLY A 132 -12.52 8.04 -9.49
C GLY A 132 -12.29 6.79 -10.35
N SER A 133 -11.54 6.90 -11.45
CA SER A 133 -11.11 5.76 -12.28
C SER A 133 -9.66 5.34 -12.04
N LEU A 134 -8.90 6.08 -11.21
CA LEU A 134 -7.47 5.89 -11.01
C LEU A 134 -7.21 4.61 -10.19
N PRO A 135 -6.49 3.62 -10.76
CA PRO A 135 -6.09 2.44 -10.00
C PRO A 135 -5.08 2.81 -8.91
N VAL A 136 -5.12 2.06 -7.81
CA VAL A 136 -4.13 2.13 -6.74
C VAL A 136 -3.37 0.81 -6.71
N VAL A 137 -2.05 0.90 -6.63
CA VAL A 137 -1.13 -0.22 -6.39
C VAL A 137 -0.55 -0.02 -5.00
N VAL A 138 -0.49 -1.09 -4.20
CA VAL A 138 0.14 -1.04 -2.88
C VAL A 138 1.65 -1.21 -3.07
N SER A 139 2.39 -0.10 -3.02
CA SER A 139 3.84 -0.08 -3.27
C SER A 139 4.66 -0.58 -2.09
N GLU A 140 4.11 -0.55 -0.89
CA GLU A 140 4.74 -1.12 0.28
C GLU A 140 3.69 -1.61 1.28
N SER A 141 3.93 -2.80 1.82
CA SER A 141 3.19 -3.29 2.98
C SER A 141 4.01 -4.33 3.74
N GLY A 142 4.09 -4.21 5.06
CA GLY A 142 4.90 -5.11 5.87
C GLY A 142 4.61 -5.05 7.36
N TRP A 143 5.28 -5.94 8.10
CA TRP A 143 5.19 -6.05 9.54
C TRP A 143 6.56 -6.42 10.12
N PRO A 144 7.12 -5.63 11.04
CA PRO A 144 8.47 -5.87 11.53
C PRO A 144 8.52 -7.09 12.46
N SER A 145 9.60 -7.86 12.38
CA SER A 145 9.77 -9.06 13.21
C SER A 145 10.34 -8.80 14.60
N ASN A 146 10.81 -7.59 14.87
CA ASN A 146 11.44 -7.18 16.12
C ASN A 146 11.53 -5.63 16.22
N GLY A 147 12.04 -5.13 17.35
CA GLY A 147 12.42 -3.73 17.54
C GLY A 147 11.37 -2.84 18.17
N GLY A 148 10.17 -3.36 18.48
CA GLY A 148 9.14 -2.60 19.18
C GLY A 148 7.83 -3.35 19.43
N ASN A 149 6.80 -2.60 19.80
CA ASN A 149 5.52 -3.16 20.23
C ASN A 149 4.83 -3.95 19.12
N ALA A 150 4.40 -5.18 19.43
CA ALA A 150 3.82 -6.14 18.49
C ALA A 150 4.67 -6.47 17.26
N ALA A 151 5.92 -6.01 17.21
CA ALA A 151 6.92 -6.47 16.26
C ALA A 151 7.50 -7.80 16.77
N SER A 152 7.04 -8.90 16.20
CA SER A 152 7.47 -10.25 16.58
C SER A 152 7.54 -11.15 15.35
N PHE A 153 8.38 -12.18 15.41
CA PHE A 153 8.46 -13.19 14.34
C PHE A 153 7.09 -13.80 14.02
N ASP A 154 6.27 -14.11 15.04
CA ASP A 154 4.97 -14.72 14.84
C ASP A 154 3.97 -13.78 14.17
N ASN A 155 3.92 -12.51 14.59
CA ASN A 155 3.03 -11.52 13.99
C ASN A 155 3.45 -11.18 12.55
N ALA A 156 4.75 -11.03 12.31
CA ALA A 156 5.27 -10.80 10.96
C ALA A 156 4.98 -11.98 10.04
N ARG A 157 5.23 -13.22 10.49
CA ARG A 157 4.87 -14.44 9.74
C ARG A 157 3.39 -14.47 9.41
N ALA A 158 2.52 -14.22 10.39
CA ALA A 158 1.08 -14.20 10.19
C ALA A 158 0.66 -13.14 9.17
N TYR A 159 1.17 -11.92 9.32
CA TYR A 159 0.87 -10.81 8.41
C TYR A 159 1.24 -11.13 6.97
N TYR A 160 2.50 -11.50 6.70
CA TYR A 160 2.94 -11.75 5.33
C TYR A 160 2.28 -12.98 4.71
N THR A 161 2.06 -14.05 5.48
CA THR A 161 1.37 -15.25 4.99
C THR A 161 -0.07 -14.93 4.59
N ASN A 162 -0.78 -14.19 5.43
CA ASN A 162 -2.18 -13.87 5.20
C ASN A 162 -2.36 -12.78 4.14
N LEU A 163 -1.47 -11.78 4.06
CA LEU A 163 -1.46 -10.80 2.99
C LEU A 163 -1.25 -11.48 1.63
N ALA A 164 -0.28 -12.41 1.52
CA ALA A 164 -0.05 -13.15 0.30
C ALA A 164 -1.27 -14.01 -0.09
N ALA A 165 -1.93 -14.66 0.88
CA ALA A 165 -3.18 -15.38 0.62
C ALA A 165 -4.31 -14.45 0.15
N ARG A 166 -4.49 -13.33 0.84
CA ARG A 166 -5.50 -12.31 0.55
C ARG A 166 -5.36 -11.71 -0.86
N VAL A 167 -4.13 -11.45 -1.29
CA VAL A 167 -3.84 -10.94 -2.64
C VAL A 167 -4.12 -12.01 -3.70
N ARG A 168 -3.76 -13.28 -3.44
CA ARG A 168 -4.05 -14.42 -4.35
C ARG A 168 -5.53 -14.66 -4.58
N GLU A 169 -6.40 -14.33 -3.63
CA GLU A 169 -7.84 -14.42 -3.83
C GLU A 169 -8.35 -13.55 -4.99
N ASN A 170 -7.60 -12.48 -5.34
CA ASN A 170 -7.87 -11.63 -6.50
C ASN A 170 -9.29 -11.02 -6.53
N LYS A 171 -9.95 -10.88 -5.37
CA LYS A 171 -11.33 -10.38 -5.24
C LYS A 171 -11.47 -8.85 -5.25
N GLY A 172 -10.36 -8.12 -5.17
CA GLY A 172 -10.37 -6.67 -4.89
C GLY A 172 -10.84 -6.36 -3.48
N THR A 173 -11.20 -5.11 -3.20
CA THR A 173 -11.69 -4.65 -1.88
C THR A 173 -13.22 -4.52 -1.85
N PRO A 174 -13.87 -4.32 -0.69
CA PRO A 174 -15.30 -4.04 -0.64
C PRO A 174 -15.77 -2.87 -1.53
N LYS A 175 -14.98 -1.79 -1.66
CA LYS A 175 -15.30 -0.65 -2.53
C LYS A 175 -14.94 -0.89 -4.00
N ARG A 176 -13.91 -1.70 -4.28
CA ARG A 176 -13.46 -2.05 -5.64
C ARG A 176 -13.44 -3.57 -5.85
N PRO A 177 -14.62 -4.23 -5.84
CA PRO A 177 -14.70 -5.67 -6.01
C PRO A 177 -14.33 -6.08 -7.45
N GLY A 178 -13.85 -7.32 -7.61
CA GLY A 178 -13.61 -7.95 -8.92
C GLY A 178 -12.27 -7.62 -9.59
N ARG A 179 -11.46 -6.73 -9.00
CA ARG A 179 -10.10 -6.45 -9.48
C ARG A 179 -9.12 -6.60 -8.33
N GLY A 180 -8.23 -7.59 -8.42
CA GLY A 180 -7.16 -7.76 -7.43
C GLY A 180 -6.26 -6.54 -7.31
N VAL A 181 -5.54 -6.51 -6.20
CA VAL A 181 -4.67 -5.39 -5.82
C VAL A 181 -3.23 -5.84 -5.99
N GLU A 182 -2.53 -5.25 -6.95
CA GLU A 182 -1.08 -5.42 -7.05
C GLU A 182 -0.42 -4.88 -5.78
N THR A 183 0.40 -5.71 -5.14
CA THR A 183 0.93 -5.46 -3.80
C THR A 183 2.40 -5.87 -3.72
N TYR A 184 3.24 -4.96 -3.29
CA TYR A 184 4.66 -5.17 -3.05
C TYR A 184 4.92 -5.32 -1.55
N LEU A 185 5.55 -6.43 -1.16
CA LEU A 185 5.90 -6.69 0.23
C LEU A 185 7.15 -5.89 0.61
N PHE A 186 7.05 -5.14 1.70
CA PHE A 186 8.17 -4.43 2.30
C PHE A 186 8.75 -5.27 3.44
N ALA A 187 10.02 -5.69 3.42
CA ALA A 187 11.00 -5.60 2.33
C ALA A 187 11.77 -6.93 2.18
N MET A 188 12.64 -7.03 1.17
CA MET A 188 13.37 -8.28 0.95
C MET A 188 14.30 -8.64 2.12
N PHE A 189 15.07 -7.69 2.65
CA PHE A 189 16.06 -7.93 3.69
C PHE A 189 15.87 -7.00 4.89
N ASP A 190 16.39 -7.42 6.03
CA ASP A 190 16.58 -6.53 7.19
C ASP A 190 17.64 -5.46 6.86
N GLU A 191 17.28 -4.19 7.02
CA GLU A 191 18.08 -3.03 6.61
C GLU A 191 18.78 -2.39 7.83
N ASN A 192 19.91 -2.96 8.24
CA ASN A 192 20.58 -2.65 9.51
C ASN A 192 21.06 -1.19 9.70
N GLN A 193 21.15 -0.41 8.62
CA GLN A 193 21.52 1.01 8.66
C GLN A 193 20.33 1.96 8.90
N LYS A 194 19.08 1.45 8.89
CA LYS A 194 17.89 2.26 9.14
C LYS A 194 17.74 2.60 10.61
N ASN A 195 16.98 3.67 10.86
CA ASN A 195 16.58 4.10 12.20
C ASN A 195 15.11 4.54 12.14
N PRO A 196 14.32 4.35 13.22
CA PRO A 196 14.66 3.71 14.50
C PRO A 196 14.77 2.16 14.41
N GLU A 197 14.98 1.47 15.53
CA GLU A 197 15.24 0.01 15.58
C GLU A 197 14.17 -0.85 14.88
N ILE A 198 12.90 -0.45 14.93
CA ILE A 198 11.80 -1.11 14.18
C ILE A 198 12.11 -1.20 12.67
N GLU A 199 12.69 -0.15 12.09
CA GLU A 199 12.92 -0.04 10.65
C GLU A 199 13.96 -1.04 10.13
N LYS A 200 14.77 -1.61 11.02
CA LYS A 200 15.79 -2.59 10.66
C LYS A 200 15.23 -3.99 10.46
N ASN A 201 13.97 -4.25 10.79
CA ASN A 201 13.44 -5.59 11.02
C ASN A 201 12.25 -6.00 10.11
N PHE A 202 12.04 -5.31 8.99
CA PHE A 202 10.97 -5.60 8.01
C PHE A 202 11.33 -6.68 6.96
N GLY A 203 12.54 -7.24 7.01
CA GLY A 203 13.00 -8.21 6.03
C GLY A 203 12.18 -9.50 6.04
N LEU A 204 11.88 -10.01 4.84
CA LEU A 204 11.42 -11.37 4.61
C LEU A 204 12.56 -12.39 4.70
N PHE A 205 13.80 -11.93 4.50
CA PHE A 205 15.03 -12.69 4.60
C PHE A 205 16.02 -11.99 5.53
N PHE A 206 16.86 -12.78 6.19
CA PHE A 206 18.06 -12.27 6.83
C PHE A 206 19.09 -11.83 5.78
N PRO A 207 20.09 -10.98 6.11
CA PRO A 207 21.15 -10.60 5.17
C PRO A 207 21.97 -11.77 4.62
N ASN A 208 22.00 -12.90 5.32
CA ASN A 208 22.62 -14.15 4.87
C ASN A 208 21.74 -14.97 3.89
N LYS A 209 20.64 -14.39 3.40
CA LYS A 209 19.66 -14.97 2.46
C LYS A 209 18.81 -16.11 3.02
N GLN A 210 18.94 -16.44 4.30
CA GLN A 210 18.02 -17.39 4.93
C GLN A 210 16.64 -16.75 5.05
N PRO A 211 15.56 -17.45 4.65
CA PRO A 211 14.21 -16.94 4.81
C PRO A 211 13.87 -16.81 6.30
N LYS A 212 13.25 -15.68 6.68
CA LYS A 212 12.70 -15.50 8.04
C LYS A 212 11.37 -16.23 8.20
N PHE A 213 10.61 -16.30 7.12
CA PHE A 213 9.27 -16.87 7.09
C PHE A 213 9.10 -17.79 5.86
N PRO A 214 8.41 -18.94 6.00
CA PRO A 214 8.08 -19.80 4.87
C PRO A 214 6.88 -19.21 4.10
N ILE A 215 7.10 -18.13 3.35
CA ILE A 215 6.05 -17.50 2.53
C ILE A 215 6.04 -18.13 1.15
N ALA A 216 4.91 -18.71 0.78
CA ALA A 216 4.64 -19.08 -0.61
C ALA A 216 4.28 -17.81 -1.38
N PHE A 217 5.24 -17.21 -2.06
CA PHE A 217 4.96 -16.26 -3.13
C PHE A 217 4.25 -17.03 -4.25
N ALA A 218 3.22 -16.46 -4.88
CA ALA A 218 2.52 -17.16 -5.96
C ALA A 218 3.55 -17.63 -7.00
N GLY A 219 3.45 -18.90 -7.41
CA GLY A 219 4.41 -19.53 -8.32
C GLY A 219 4.66 -18.65 -9.54
N VAL A 220 5.93 -18.52 -9.91
CA VAL A 220 6.35 -18.02 -11.21
C VAL A 220 5.41 -18.62 -12.26
N ARG A 221 4.69 -17.79 -13.03
CA ARG A 221 4.13 -18.28 -14.29
C ARG A 221 5.33 -18.78 -15.07
N GLU A 222 5.45 -20.09 -15.24
CA GLU A 222 6.37 -20.69 -16.20
C GLU A 222 6.03 -20.11 -17.58
N GLY A 223 6.70 -19.00 -17.89
CA GLY A 223 6.84 -18.53 -19.26
C GLY A 223 7.83 -19.48 -19.90
N THR A 224 7.31 -20.31 -20.80
CA THR A 224 8.03 -21.10 -21.79
C THR A 224 9.41 -20.52 -22.09
N ALA A 225 10.45 -21.21 -21.63
CA ALA A 225 11.77 -21.08 -22.22
C ALA A 225 11.61 -21.43 -23.71
N VAL A 226 11.82 -20.44 -24.56
CA VAL A 226 12.10 -20.68 -25.97
C VAL A 226 13.59 -20.96 -26.01
N GLU A 227 13.96 -22.16 -26.48
CA GLU A 227 15.34 -22.56 -26.78
C GLU A 227 16.06 -21.55 -27.68
#